data_AF-A0A9C8NTQ7-F1
#
_entry.id   AF-A0A9C8NTQ7-F1
#
_cell.length_a   1.000
_cell.length_b   1.000
_cell.length_c   1.000
_cell.angle_alpha   90.00
_cell.angle_beta   90.00
_cell.angle_gamma   90.00
#
_symmetry.space_group_name_H-M   'P 1'
#
loop_
_entity.id
_entity.type
_entity.pdbx_description
1 polymer ?
#
loop_
_entity_poly.entity_id
_entity_poly.type
_entity_poly.pdbx_seq_one_letter_code
_entity_poly.pdbx_strand_id
1 'polypeptide(L)' 'MGPSPIAASSLNDIEADLAATLSETVDEIEHMDCFDPEQRAELYTILRAMVSDTQQHRALLAKLMAAAIQEPANV' A
#
# COMPACT_ATOMS: atom_id res chain seq x y z
N MET A 1 -8.54 11.01 -19.87
CA MET A 1 -7.06 10.99 -19.78
C MET A 1 -6.70 10.10 -18.60
N GLY A 2 -6.21 8.89 -18.85
CA GLY A 2 -5.69 8.03 -17.79
C GLY A 2 -4.37 8.59 -17.22
N PRO A 3 -3.95 8.15 -16.02
CA PRO A 3 -2.65 8.54 -15.47
C PRO A 3 -1.54 8.11 -16.43
N SER A 4 -0.54 8.97 -16.64
CA SER A 4 0.63 8.65 -17.46
C SER A 4 1.31 7.38 -16.92
N PRO A 5 1.78 6.45 -17.78
CA PRO A 5 2.42 5.21 -17.35
C PRO A 5 3.59 5.41 -16.35
N ILE A 6 4.31 6.52 -16.50
CA ILE A 6 5.41 6.93 -15.60
C ILE A 6 4.88 7.33 -14.21
N ALA A 7 3.72 7.99 -14.14
CA ALA A 7 3.08 8.35 -12.88
C ALA A 7 2.48 7.13 -12.18
N ALA A 8 1.98 6.16 -12.94
CA ALA A 8 1.44 4.90 -12.39
C ALA A 8 2.54 3.99 -11.81
N SER A 9 3.71 3.92 -12.45
CA SER A 9 4.87 3.20 -11.88
C SER A 9 5.36 3.86 -10.59
N SER A 10 5.48 5.19 -10.55
CA SER A 10 5.87 5.90 -9.33
C SER A 10 4.86 5.70 -8.19
N LEU A 11 3.57 5.63 -8.49
CA LEU A 11 2.54 5.38 -7.48
C LEU A 11 2.60 3.93 -6.95
N ASN A 12 2.88 2.94 -7.80
CA ASN A 12 3.05 1.56 -7.36
C ASN A 12 4.30 1.37 -6.47
N ASP A 13 5.37 2.12 -6.73
CA ASP A 13 6.57 2.13 -5.90
C ASP A 13 6.29 2.81 -4.55
N ILE A 14 5.59 3.95 -4.54
CA ILE A 14 5.16 4.63 -3.30
C ILE A 14 4.30 3.71 -2.44
N GLU A 15 3.33 3.00 -3.02
CA GLU A 15 2.50 2.05 -2.28
C GLU A 15 3.32 0.84 -1.79
N ALA A 16 4.43 0.50 -2.47
CA ALA A 16 5.35 -0.53 -1.99
C ALA A 16 6.09 -0.08 -0.72
N ASP A 17 6.66 1.12 -0.78
CA ASP A 17 7.39 1.72 0.33
C ASP A 17 6.48 1.97 1.52
N LEU A 18 5.23 2.41 1.27
CA LEU A 18 4.22 2.60 2.31
C LEU A 18 3.86 1.28 3.00
N ALA A 19 3.64 0.20 2.25
CA ALA A 19 3.38 -1.13 2.84
C ALA A 19 4.55 -1.61 3.71
N ALA A 20 5.78 -1.44 3.23
CA ALA A 20 6.98 -1.82 3.97
C ALA A 20 7.10 -1.00 5.27
N THR A 21 6.96 0.32 5.18
CA THR A 21 7.01 1.24 6.33
C THR A 21 5.94 0.91 7.37
N LEU A 22 4.69 0.64 6.93
CA LEU A 22 3.62 0.26 7.85
C LEU A 22 3.91 -1.08 8.53
N SER A 23 4.49 -2.04 7.80
CA SER A 23 4.89 -3.33 8.38
C SER A 23 6.01 -3.16 9.43
N GLU A 24 7.02 -2.34 9.15
CA GLU A 24 8.09 -2.03 10.11
C GLU A 24 7.52 -1.33 11.35
N THR A 25 6.56 -0.40 11.15
CA THR A 25 5.90 0.30 12.26
C THR A 25 5.09 -0.66 13.14
N VAL A 26 4.42 -1.66 12.55
CA VAL A 26 3.74 -2.72 13.31
C VAL A 26 4.71 -3.46 14.22
N ASP A 27 5.85 -3.86 13.65
CA ASP A 27 6.89 -4.58 14.38
C ASP A 27 7.44 -3.71 15.51
N GLU A 28 7.70 -2.42 15.27
CA GLU A 28 8.16 -1.49 16.32
C GLU A 28 7.16 -1.36 17.47
N ILE A 29 5.87 -1.17 17.16
CA ILE A 29 4.81 -1.04 18.19
C ILE A 29 4.68 -2.30 19.04
N GLU A 30 4.88 -3.49 18.46
CA GLU A 30 4.87 -4.75 19.20
C GLU A 30 5.91 -4.77 20.33
N HIS A 31 7.06 -4.13 20.09
CA HIS A 31 8.21 -4.07 21.01
C HIS A 31 8.26 -2.80 21.88
N MET A 32 7.31 -1.87 21.74
CA MET A 32 7.25 -0.66 22.55
C MET A 32 6.53 -0.89 23.89
N ASP A 33 7.26 -0.70 24.99
CA ASP A 33 6.73 -0.88 26.35
C ASP A 33 5.85 0.27 26.86
N CYS A 34 5.76 1.38 26.11
CA CYS A 34 4.97 2.55 26.52
C CYS A 34 3.46 2.41 26.27
N PHE A 35 3.04 1.41 25.50
CA PHE A 35 1.63 1.14 25.25
C PHE A 35 1.11 0.05 26.17
N ASP A 36 -0.05 0.32 26.77
CA ASP A 36 -0.81 -0.74 27.43
C ASP A 36 -1.32 -1.78 26.39
N PRO A 37 -1.77 -2.96 26.86
CA PRO A 37 -2.20 -4.01 25.95
C PRO A 37 -3.39 -3.64 25.03
N GLU A 38 -4.31 -2.79 25.48
CA GLU A 38 -5.45 -2.36 24.66
C GLU A 38 -5.00 -1.41 23.56
N GLN A 39 -4.20 -0.39 23.90
CA GLN A 39 -3.63 0.56 22.95
C GLN A 39 -2.77 -0.16 21.90
N ARG A 40 -1.95 -1.12 22.34
CA ARG A 40 -1.11 -1.92 21.43
C ARG A 40 -1.96 -2.75 20.47
N ALA A 41 -3.02 -3.39 20.97
CA ALA A 41 -3.93 -4.17 20.14
C ALA A 41 -4.70 -3.31 19.13
N GLU A 42 -5.12 -2.11 19.53
CA GLU A 42 -5.80 -1.16 18.65
C GLU A 42 -4.87 -0.66 17.54
N LEU A 43 -3.66 -0.20 17.90
CA LEU A 43 -2.66 0.26 16.95
C LEU A 43 -2.25 -0.85 15.98
N TYR A 44 -2.02 -2.07 16.49
CA TYR A 44 -1.73 -3.24 15.67
C TYR A 44 -2.86 -3.51 14.66
N THR A 45 -4.11 -3.44 15.10
CA THR A 45 -5.29 -3.67 14.25
C THR A 45 -5.41 -2.62 13.15
N ILE A 46 -5.23 -1.35 13.49
CA ILE A 46 -5.29 -0.23 12.54
C ILE A 46 -4.18 -0.37 11.50
N LEU A 47 -2.94 -0.59 11.93
CA LEU A 47 -1.82 -0.70 11.01
C LEU A 47 -1.94 -1.93 10.10
N ARG A 48 -2.42 -3.07 10.62
CA ARG A 48 -2.73 -4.26 9.80
C ARG A 48 -3.79 -3.97 8.75
N ALA A 49 -4.83 -3.22 9.09
CA ALA A 49 -5.84 -2.80 8.12
C ALA A 49 -5.22 -1.91 7.02
N MET A 50 -4.39 -0.93 7.41
CA MET A 50 -3.70 -0.07 6.45
C MET A 50 -2.77 -0.85 5.52
N VAL A 51 -1.99 -1.82 6.04
CA VAL A 51 -1.16 -2.70 5.20
C VAL A 51 -2.01 -3.46 4.18
N SER A 52 -3.14 -4.02 4.61
CA SER A 52 -4.08 -4.72 3.72
C SER A 52 -4.62 -3.79 2.63
N ASP A 53 -5.05 -2.58 2.99
CA ASP A 53 -5.61 -1.62 2.04
C ASP A 53 -4.57 -1.18 1.01
N THR A 54 -3.34 -0.87 1.44
CA THR A 54 -2.22 -0.56 0.55
C THR A 54 -1.91 -1.72 -0.41
N GLN A 55 -1.95 -2.97 0.06
CA GLN A 55 -1.77 -4.13 -0.83
C GLN A 55 -2.89 -4.24 -1.88
N GLN A 56 -4.14 -3.94 -1.50
CA GLN A 56 -5.26 -3.91 -2.44
C GLN A 56 -5.12 -2.78 -3.47
N HIS A 57 -4.66 -1.60 -3.05
CA HIS A 57 -4.37 -0.50 -3.96
C HIS A 57 -3.32 -0.89 -5.00
N ARG A 58 -2.22 -1.54 -4.58
CA ARG A 58 -1.20 -2.06 -5.51
C ARG A 58 -1.80 -3.06 -6.50
N ALA A 59 -2.64 -3.98 -6.04
CA ALA A 59 -3.29 -4.94 -6.92
C ALA A 59 -4.22 -4.26 -7.95
N LEU A 60 -4.89 -3.17 -7.56
CA LEU A 60 -5.70 -2.34 -8.47
C LEU A 60 -4.83 -1.58 -9.47
N LEU A 61 -3.74 -0.95 -9.02
CA LEU A 61 -2.80 -0.25 -9.88
C LEU A 61 -2.17 -1.18 -10.91
N ALA A 62 -1.76 -2.39 -10.51
CA ALA A 62 -1.23 -3.39 -11.42
C ALA A 62 -2.24 -3.77 -12.51
N LYS A 63 -3.53 -3.95 -12.15
CA LYS A 63 -4.61 -4.21 -13.12
C LYS A 63 -4.81 -3.04 -14.08
N LEU A 64 -4.80 -1.79 -13.57
CA LEU A 64 -4.95 -0.59 -14.39
C LEU A 64 -3.78 -0.39 -15.34
N MET A 65 -2.55 -0.63 -14.89
CA MET A 65 -1.35 -0.57 -15.73
C MET A 65 -1.39 -1.65 -16.83
N ALA A 66 -1.78 -2.88 -16.49
CA ALA A 66 -1.93 -3.95 -17.47
C ALA A 66 -3.00 -3.61 -18.53
N ALA A 67 -4.13 -3.04 -18.12
CA ALA A 67 -5.17 -2.59 -19.04
C ALA A 67 -4.70 -1.45 -19.95
N ALA A 68 -3.95 -0.48 -19.40
CA ALA A 68 -3.40 0.64 -20.17
C ALA A 68 -2.35 0.21 -21.21
N ILE A 69 -1.62 -0.89 -20.96
CA ILE A 69 -0.67 -1.48 -21.92
C ILE A 69 -1.41 -2.28 -23.02
N GLN A 70 -2.61 -2.79 -22.72
CA GLN A 70 -3.41 -3.61 -23.63
C GLN A 70 -4.35 -2.83 -24.54
N GLU A 71 -4.56 -1.52 -24.33
CA GLU A 71 -5.26 -0.70 -25.33
C GLU A 71 -4.36 -0.59 -26.58
N PRO A 72 -4.70 -1.22 -27.72
CA PRO A 72 -4.05 -0.88 -28.97
C PRO A 72 -4.33 0.61 -29.23
N ALA A 73 -3.29 1.34 -29.62
CA ALA A 73 -3.43 2.66 -30.23
C ALA A 73 -4.38 2.56 -31.43
N ASN A 74 -5.68 2.73 -31.18
CA ASN A 74 -6.70 2.59 -32.20
C ASN A 74 -6.95 3.99 -32.79
N VAL A 75 -6.30 4.21 -33.94
CA VAL A 75 -6.62 5.10 -35.07
C VAL A 75 -6.63 6.60 -34.82
#